data_AF-A0A0V1KE74-F1
#
_entry.id   AF-A0A0V1KE74-F1
#
_cell.length_a   1.000
_cell.length_b   1.000
_cell.length_c   1.000
_cell.angle_alpha   90.00
_cell.angle_beta   90.00
_cell.angle_gamma   90.00
#
_symmetry.space_group_name_H-M   'P 1'
#
loop_
_entity.id
_entity.type
_entity.pdbx_description
1 polymer ?
#
loop_
_entity_poly.entity_id
_entity_poly.type
_entity_poly.pdbx_seq_one_letter_code
_entity_poly.pdbx_strand_id
1 'polypeptide(L)'
;LQLKNLTYIISRYTNRLPKDNVNNTIRRAFKVWEEKSPLRFRQISKRPANIDIAFLQQNHGDGEPFDGQGGILAHAFFPRYGGDVHFDDDEYWTPEPNSGVDLYAVAAHEIGHSLGLKHSKNRNALMAPFYQTYSNSGIHLHNDDIQALQYLYGTEEAAEFNISSDVPDYSWPNVEVSVNMGGKNNSDSNQFEKVNICNNPVLDTITVIGNGSTYAFQGKWYWRLNQLSYDKEYPRKISDDWDGLADDLDAAVGDNKGNTYFFKDDLYWLYNADGKRISGYPKRISVGLVDLPDNLDAAMIWSYDQQPYFFKGSKISFLILCCILFFRKILLEIFSLGNAQYLASFNYCHFA
;
A
#
# COMPACT_ATOMS: atom_id res chain seq x y z
N LEU A 1 2.98 -3.80 17.69
CA LEU A 1 1.71 -4.37 18.20
C LEU A 1 0.60 -3.90 17.27
N GLN A 2 0.09 -4.79 16.43
CA GLN A 2 -1.02 -4.48 15.54
C GLN A 2 -2.30 -4.39 16.40
N LEU A 3 -3.01 -3.26 16.33
CA LEU A 3 -4.26 -3.07 17.07
C LEU A 3 -5.31 -4.07 16.54
N LYS A 4 -5.70 -5.04 17.38
CA LYS A 4 -6.74 -6.03 17.06
C LYS A 4 -8.15 -5.54 17.38
N ASN A 5 -8.27 -4.59 18.30
CA ASN A 5 -9.54 -3.97 18.67
C ASN A 5 -9.62 -2.59 18.04
N LEU A 6 -10.40 -2.46 16.98
CA LEU A 6 -10.59 -1.22 16.23
C LEU A 6 -11.94 -0.60 16.60
N THR A 7 -12.01 0.72 16.61
CA THR A 7 -13.25 1.46 16.81
C THR A 7 -13.68 2.18 15.56
N TYR A 8 -14.98 2.28 15.31
CA TYR A 8 -15.50 3.09 14.23
C TYR A 8 -16.62 4.01 14.70
N ILE A 9 -16.84 5.09 13.97
CA ILE A 9 -17.95 6.02 14.19
C ILE A 9 -18.62 6.30 12.86
N ILE A 10 -19.94 6.53 12.86
CA ILE A 10 -20.65 7.06 11.71
C ILE A 10 -20.89 8.54 12.00
N SER A 11 -20.05 9.42 11.44
CA SER A 11 -20.11 10.86 11.72
C SER A 11 -21.20 11.58 10.93
N ARG A 12 -21.51 11.11 9.72
CA ARG A 12 -22.60 11.64 8.88
C ARG A 12 -23.41 10.49 8.32
N TYR A 13 -24.73 10.56 8.50
CA TYR A 13 -25.67 9.57 7.99
C TYR A 13 -26.35 10.11 6.73
N THR A 14 -26.67 9.22 5.79
CA THR A 14 -27.62 9.55 4.73
C THR A 14 -28.99 9.90 5.32
N ASN A 15 -29.67 10.88 4.71
CA ASN A 15 -31.06 11.21 5.07
C ASN A 15 -32.09 10.31 4.36
N ARG A 16 -31.63 9.43 3.47
CA ARG A 16 -32.48 8.56 2.63
C ARG A 16 -32.80 7.21 3.27
N LEU A 17 -32.04 6.82 4.30
CA LEU A 17 -32.26 5.60 5.07
C LEU A 17 -32.45 5.88 6.56
N PRO A 18 -33.31 5.12 7.27
CA PRO A 18 -33.35 5.16 8.73
C PRO A 18 -31.96 4.85 9.32
N LYS A 19 -31.56 5.61 10.35
CA LYS A 19 -30.25 5.42 11.00
C LYS A 19 -30.03 4.01 11.49
N ASP A 20 -31.08 3.33 11.97
CA ASP A 20 -30.99 1.94 12.40
C ASP A 20 -30.67 0.97 11.27
N ASN A 21 -31.16 1.24 10.05
CA ASN A 21 -30.79 0.46 8.87
C ASN A 21 -29.32 0.66 8.55
N VAL A 22 -28.84 1.91 8.53
CA VAL A 22 -27.42 2.22 8.30
C VAL A 22 -26.55 1.54 9.36
N ASN A 23 -26.86 1.71 10.64
CA ASN A 23 -26.13 1.09 11.76
C ASN A 23 -26.06 -0.43 11.63
N ASN A 24 -27.20 -1.08 11.36
CA ASN A 24 -27.24 -2.53 11.22
C ASN A 24 -26.46 -3.02 9.99
N THR A 25 -26.55 -2.31 8.86
CA THR A 25 -25.82 -2.66 7.64
C THR A 25 -24.31 -2.49 7.81
N ILE A 26 -23.84 -1.37 8.34
CA ILE A 26 -22.42 -1.12 8.59
C ILE A 26 -21.86 -2.14 9.60
N ARG A 27 -22.60 -2.44 10.67
CA ARG A 27 -22.21 -3.47 11.64
C ARG A 27 -22.09 -4.87 11.00
N ARG A 28 -23.01 -5.21 10.10
CA ARG A 28 -22.94 -6.47 9.33
C ARG A 28 -21.73 -6.48 8.41
N ALA A 29 -21.39 -5.35 7.78
CA ALA A 29 -20.23 -5.22 6.89
C ALA A 29 -18.91 -5.46 7.64
N PHE A 30 -18.72 -4.86 8.83
CA PHE A 30 -17.56 -5.16 9.67
C PHE A 30 -17.45 -6.64 10.06
N LYS A 31 -18.60 -7.27 10.36
CA LYS A 31 -18.64 -8.67 10.79
C LYS A 31 -18.10 -9.64 9.74
N VAL A 32 -18.22 -9.30 8.44
CA VAL A 32 -17.65 -10.09 7.33
C VAL A 32 -16.13 -10.32 7.54
N TRP A 33 -15.43 -9.30 8.03
CA TRP A 33 -13.99 -9.34 8.27
C TRP A 33 -13.63 -9.93 9.65
N GLU A 34 -14.46 -9.70 10.67
CA GLU A 34 -14.30 -10.34 12.00
C GLU A 34 -14.36 -11.86 11.92
N GLU A 35 -15.23 -12.42 11.09
CA GLU A 35 -15.42 -13.87 10.99
C GLU A 35 -14.20 -14.64 10.45
N LYS A 36 -13.23 -13.93 9.84
CA LYS A 36 -12.03 -14.53 9.21
C LYS A 36 -10.72 -14.00 9.78
N SER A 37 -10.77 -13.18 10.83
CA SER A 37 -9.57 -12.59 11.44
C SER A 37 -9.73 -12.36 12.95
N PRO A 38 -8.61 -12.19 13.68
CA PRO A 38 -8.63 -11.79 15.09
C PRO A 38 -9.15 -10.37 15.37
N LEU A 39 -9.57 -9.64 14.34
CA LEU A 39 -10.01 -8.25 14.48
C LEU A 39 -11.38 -8.18 15.14
N ARG A 40 -11.57 -7.13 15.95
CA ARG A 40 -12.84 -6.81 16.57
C ARG A 40 -13.15 -5.34 16.39
N PHE A 41 -14.37 -5.04 15.97
CA PHE A 41 -14.84 -3.69 15.69
C PHE A 41 -15.90 -3.27 16.69
N ARG A 42 -15.74 -2.09 17.26
CA ARG A 42 -16.72 -1.51 18.17
C ARG A 42 -17.14 -0.13 17.70
N GLN A 43 -18.43 0.05 17.45
CA GLN A 43 -18.99 1.37 17.19
C GLN A 43 -18.88 2.23 18.46
N ILE A 44 -18.42 3.47 18.31
CA ILE A 44 -18.35 4.46 19.38
C ILE A 44 -19.16 5.69 19.01
N SER A 45 -19.59 6.46 20.03
CA SER A 45 -20.41 7.67 19.86
C SER A 45 -19.62 8.98 20.02
N LYS A 46 -18.33 8.89 20.39
CA LYS A 46 -17.44 10.03 20.59
C LYS A 46 -16.07 9.72 20.00
N ARG A 47 -15.49 10.70 19.31
CA ARG A 47 -14.12 10.64 18.79
C ARG A 47 -13.07 10.57 19.92
N PRO A 48 -11.85 10.08 19.64
CA PRO A 48 -11.35 9.57 18.35
C PRO A 48 -11.78 8.12 18.07
N ALA A 49 -12.09 7.83 16.80
CA ALA A 49 -12.31 6.48 16.28
C ALA A 49 -11.14 6.08 15.36
N ASN A 50 -10.93 4.77 15.13
CA ASN A 50 -9.97 4.31 14.13
C ASN A 50 -10.47 4.42 12.69
N ILE A 51 -11.79 4.40 12.47
CA ILE A 51 -12.43 4.51 11.16
C ILE A 51 -13.63 5.45 11.30
N ASP A 52 -13.65 6.56 10.57
CA ASP A 52 -14.84 7.39 10.39
C ASP A 52 -15.60 6.96 9.14
N ILE A 53 -16.93 6.86 9.26
CA ILE A 53 -17.84 6.55 8.17
C ILE A 53 -18.74 7.76 7.95
N ALA A 54 -18.74 8.27 6.71
CA ALA A 54 -19.52 9.44 6.33
C ALA A 54 -20.21 9.27 4.98
N PHE A 55 -21.47 9.69 4.91
CA PHE A 55 -22.18 9.91 3.65
C PHE A 55 -22.01 11.38 3.25
N LEU A 56 -21.45 11.62 2.08
CA LEU A 56 -20.99 12.93 1.60
C LEU A 56 -21.38 13.13 0.12
N GLN A 57 -21.47 14.36 -0.36
CA GLN A 57 -21.84 14.65 -1.74
C GLN A 57 -20.72 15.41 -2.44
N GLN A 58 -20.48 15.10 -3.71
CA GLN A 58 -19.59 15.84 -4.61
C GLN A 58 -18.25 16.18 -3.95
N ASN A 59 -17.79 17.43 -4.01
CA ASN A 59 -16.60 17.87 -3.30
C ASN A 59 -16.86 17.96 -1.78
N HIS A 60 -16.20 17.08 -1.03
CA HIS A 60 -16.38 16.94 0.41
C HIS A 60 -15.10 17.18 1.23
N GLY A 61 -14.08 17.81 0.63
CA GLY A 61 -12.96 18.43 1.33
C GLY A 61 -11.73 17.54 1.57
N ASP A 62 -11.71 16.33 1.03
CA ASP A 62 -10.57 15.40 1.07
C ASP A 62 -9.78 15.35 -0.25
N GLY A 63 -10.25 16.04 -1.30
CA GLY A 63 -9.61 16.12 -2.61
C GLY A 63 -10.14 15.13 -3.65
N GLU A 64 -11.04 14.22 -3.26
CA GLU A 64 -11.62 13.19 -4.13
C GLU A 64 -13.14 13.40 -4.25
N PRO A 65 -13.58 14.32 -5.13
CA PRO A 65 -15.00 14.63 -5.24
C PRO A 65 -15.78 13.47 -5.87
N PHE A 66 -16.97 13.19 -5.35
CA PHE A 66 -17.92 12.29 -6.02
C PHE A 66 -18.56 12.92 -7.26
N ASP A 67 -19.09 12.08 -8.14
CA ASP A 67 -19.68 12.45 -9.44
C ASP A 67 -21.22 12.49 -9.45
N GLY A 68 -21.87 12.15 -8.34
CA GLY A 68 -23.32 12.17 -8.19
C GLY A 68 -23.92 10.78 -8.39
N GLN A 69 -25.15 10.70 -8.88
CA GLN A 69 -25.81 9.40 -9.03
C GLN A 69 -25.16 8.54 -10.13
N GLY A 70 -24.74 7.33 -9.76
CA GLY A 70 -23.97 6.39 -10.57
C GLY A 70 -22.51 6.82 -10.70
N GLY A 71 -21.64 5.89 -11.12
CA GLY A 71 -20.21 6.19 -11.21
C GLY A 71 -19.50 5.79 -9.93
N ILE A 72 -18.94 6.74 -9.18
CA ILE A 72 -18.21 6.45 -7.94
C ILE A 72 -19.20 6.28 -6.80
N LEU A 73 -19.34 5.05 -6.31
CA LEU A 73 -20.26 4.73 -5.22
C LEU A 73 -19.69 5.11 -3.86
N ALA A 74 -18.40 4.89 -3.66
CA ALA A 74 -17.69 5.12 -2.42
C ALA A 74 -16.17 5.12 -2.63
N HIS A 75 -15.45 5.59 -1.61
CA HIS A 75 -14.02 5.35 -1.46
C HIS A 75 -13.64 5.19 0.01
N ALA A 76 -12.48 4.59 0.22
CA ALA A 76 -11.88 4.47 1.54
C ALA A 76 -10.37 4.72 1.52
N PHE A 77 -9.90 5.26 2.63
CA PHE A 77 -8.49 5.48 2.88
C PHE A 77 -7.87 4.24 3.54
N PHE A 78 -6.65 3.90 3.14
CA PHE A 78 -5.89 2.83 3.81
C PHE A 78 -5.60 3.18 5.28
N PRO A 79 -5.29 2.19 6.16
CA PRO A 79 -5.06 2.42 7.58
C PRO A 79 -4.05 3.55 7.90
N ARG A 80 -3.03 3.72 7.06
CA ARG A 80 -2.00 4.76 7.22
C ARG A 80 -2.55 6.18 7.10
N TYR A 81 -3.67 6.35 6.39
CA TYR A 81 -4.31 7.64 6.10
C TYR A 81 -5.58 7.89 6.90
N GLY A 82 -5.88 7.01 7.87
CA GLY A 82 -7.02 7.17 8.77
C GLY A 82 -8.03 6.04 8.68
N GLY A 83 -8.06 5.25 7.60
CA GLY A 83 -9.04 4.17 7.47
C GLY A 83 -10.46 4.65 7.14
N ASP A 84 -10.67 5.94 6.97
CA ASP A 84 -12.00 6.53 6.82
C ASP A 84 -12.68 6.08 5.52
N VAL A 85 -14.00 5.92 5.58
CA VAL A 85 -14.85 5.48 4.47
C VAL A 85 -15.87 6.56 4.15
N HIS A 86 -15.90 6.98 2.89
CA HIS A 86 -16.87 7.93 2.36
C HIS A 86 -17.78 7.24 1.34
N PHE A 87 -19.09 7.44 1.50
CA PHE A 87 -20.12 6.97 0.58
C PHE A 87 -20.72 8.18 -0.14
N ASP A 88 -20.97 8.07 -1.46
CA ASP A 88 -21.67 9.12 -2.17
C ASP A 88 -23.16 9.17 -1.75
N ASP A 89 -23.57 10.23 -1.06
CA ASP A 89 -24.93 10.43 -0.58
C ASP A 89 -25.90 10.81 -1.72
N ASP A 90 -25.39 11.04 -2.94
CA ASP A 90 -26.22 11.16 -4.15
C ASP A 90 -26.76 9.82 -4.63
N GLU A 91 -26.20 8.70 -4.17
CA GLU A 91 -26.68 7.35 -4.49
C GLU A 91 -28.00 6.98 -3.80
N TYR A 92 -28.74 6.07 -4.44
CA TYR A 92 -29.96 5.50 -3.86
C TYR A 92 -29.62 4.26 -3.02
N TRP A 93 -29.06 4.50 -1.84
CA TRP A 93 -28.64 3.44 -0.91
C TRP A 93 -29.81 2.61 -0.40
N THR A 94 -29.65 1.29 -0.43
CA THR A 94 -30.60 0.33 0.14
C THR A 94 -29.86 -0.67 1.03
N PRO A 95 -30.48 -1.15 2.12
CA PRO A 95 -29.85 -2.14 3.01
C PRO A 95 -29.81 -3.56 2.41
N GLU A 96 -30.47 -3.76 1.26
CA GLU A 96 -30.59 -5.01 0.51
C GLU A 96 -30.50 -4.71 -1.01
N PRO A 97 -30.07 -5.67 -1.85
CA PRO A 97 -29.70 -5.44 -3.27
C PRO A 97 -30.86 -5.16 -4.23
N ASN A 98 -32.12 -5.32 -3.82
CA ASN A 98 -33.25 -5.42 -4.76
C ASN A 98 -33.99 -4.11 -5.05
N SER A 99 -33.51 -2.97 -4.57
CA SER A 99 -34.21 -1.68 -4.75
C SER A 99 -33.31 -0.47 -4.96
N GLY A 100 -31.99 -0.63 -4.99
CA GLY A 100 -31.03 0.45 -5.09
C GLY A 100 -29.59 -0.05 -5.04
N VAL A 101 -28.67 0.81 -4.64
CA VAL A 101 -27.26 0.46 -4.41
C VAL A 101 -27.15 -0.24 -3.06
N ASP A 102 -26.64 -1.47 -3.06
CA ASP A 102 -26.53 -2.34 -1.89
C ASP A 102 -25.44 -1.81 -0.95
N LEU A 103 -25.87 -1.05 0.07
CA LEU A 103 -24.98 -0.48 1.08
C LEU A 103 -24.19 -1.57 1.81
N TYR A 104 -24.75 -2.78 1.96
CA TYR A 104 -24.04 -3.87 2.63
C TYR A 104 -22.83 -4.34 1.82
N ALA A 105 -23.01 -4.50 0.51
CA ALA A 105 -21.95 -4.91 -0.41
C ALA A 105 -20.84 -3.86 -0.50
N VAL A 106 -21.21 -2.59 -0.76
CA VAL A 106 -20.24 -1.50 -0.89
C VAL A 106 -19.51 -1.27 0.42
N ALA A 107 -20.21 -1.22 1.56
CA ALA A 107 -19.56 -1.02 2.84
C ALA A 107 -18.58 -2.15 3.18
N ALA A 108 -18.92 -3.40 2.87
CA ALA A 108 -18.01 -4.51 3.13
C ALA A 108 -16.74 -4.39 2.28
N HIS A 109 -16.85 -3.97 1.02
CA HIS A 109 -15.72 -3.68 0.14
C HIS A 109 -14.82 -2.56 0.69
N GLU A 110 -15.40 -1.40 0.98
CA GLU A 110 -14.64 -0.23 1.46
C GLU A 110 -13.95 -0.49 2.80
N ILE A 111 -14.58 -1.24 3.70
CA ILE A 111 -13.94 -1.64 4.96
C ILE A 111 -12.71 -2.50 4.67
N GLY A 112 -12.69 -3.32 3.62
CA GLY A 112 -11.49 -4.05 3.21
C GLY A 112 -10.32 -3.11 2.91
N HIS A 113 -10.56 -1.99 2.22
CA HIS A 113 -9.56 -0.93 2.04
C HIS A 113 -9.14 -0.27 3.35
N SER A 114 -10.08 0.03 4.25
CA SER A 114 -9.78 0.52 5.61
C SER A 114 -8.92 -0.46 6.43
N LEU A 115 -8.92 -1.74 6.07
CA LEU A 115 -8.09 -2.80 6.64
C LEU A 115 -6.79 -3.06 5.87
N GLY A 116 -6.50 -2.29 4.81
CA GLY A 116 -5.25 -2.43 4.05
C GLY A 116 -5.34 -3.35 2.84
N LEU A 117 -6.50 -3.95 2.53
CA LEU A 117 -6.66 -4.81 1.37
C LEU A 117 -6.78 -3.95 0.11
N LYS A 118 -6.05 -4.30 -0.94
CA LYS A 118 -6.17 -3.67 -2.26
C LYS A 118 -7.23 -4.39 -3.10
N HIS A 119 -7.60 -3.78 -4.22
CA HIS A 119 -8.46 -4.45 -5.19
C HIS A 119 -7.91 -5.81 -5.63
N SER A 120 -8.78 -6.82 -5.60
CA SER A 120 -8.52 -8.15 -6.14
C SER A 120 -8.69 -8.16 -7.66
N LYS A 121 -7.90 -8.98 -8.34
CA LYS A 121 -8.14 -9.31 -9.76
C LYS A 121 -9.16 -10.42 -9.95
N ASN A 122 -9.48 -11.15 -8.88
CA ASN A 122 -10.47 -12.19 -8.94
C ASN A 122 -11.85 -11.55 -8.97
N ARG A 123 -12.56 -11.77 -10.07
CA ARG A 123 -13.88 -11.19 -10.31
C ARG A 123 -14.95 -11.62 -9.31
N ASN A 124 -14.74 -12.72 -8.59
CA ASN A 124 -15.67 -13.23 -7.60
C ASN A 124 -15.27 -12.84 -6.16
N ALA A 125 -14.15 -12.13 -5.99
CA ALA A 125 -13.73 -11.61 -4.71
C ALA A 125 -14.54 -10.37 -4.33
N LEU A 126 -14.77 -10.18 -3.03
CA LEU A 126 -15.42 -8.97 -2.53
C LEU A 126 -14.59 -7.74 -2.90
N MET A 127 -13.26 -7.84 -2.83
CA MET A 127 -12.36 -6.74 -3.19
C MET A 127 -12.19 -6.53 -4.70
N ALA A 128 -12.95 -7.18 -5.59
CA ALA A 128 -12.88 -6.87 -7.01
C ALA A 128 -13.36 -5.43 -7.28
N PRO A 129 -12.77 -4.66 -8.22
CA PRO A 129 -13.00 -3.22 -8.39
C PRO A 129 -14.30 -2.88 -9.13
N PHE A 130 -15.34 -3.69 -9.00
CA PHE A 130 -16.62 -3.45 -9.66
C PHE A 130 -17.78 -3.89 -8.77
N TYR A 131 -18.85 -3.11 -8.81
CA TYR A 131 -20.06 -3.37 -8.04
C TYR A 131 -20.64 -4.77 -8.28
N GLN A 132 -20.88 -5.49 -7.18
CA GLN A 132 -21.50 -6.81 -7.15
C GLN A 132 -22.58 -6.84 -6.07
N THR A 133 -23.73 -7.42 -6.41
CA THR A 133 -24.82 -7.64 -5.44
C THR A 133 -24.72 -9.03 -4.83
N TYR A 134 -24.95 -9.14 -3.53
CA TYR A 134 -24.94 -10.42 -2.81
C TYR A 134 -26.35 -10.82 -2.38
N SER A 135 -26.66 -12.12 -2.42
CA SER A 135 -27.96 -12.62 -1.96
C SER A 135 -28.19 -12.37 -0.46
N ASN A 136 -29.46 -12.39 -0.04
CA ASN A 136 -29.87 -12.22 1.36
C ASN A 136 -29.24 -13.24 2.35
N SER A 137 -28.59 -14.29 1.83
CA SER A 137 -27.78 -15.24 2.61
C SER A 137 -26.48 -14.66 3.18
N GLY A 138 -26.11 -13.43 2.81
CA GLY A 138 -24.91 -12.75 3.29
C GLY A 138 -23.71 -12.86 2.36
N ILE A 139 -22.69 -12.02 2.60
CA ILE A 139 -21.43 -12.01 1.84
C ILE A 139 -20.57 -13.19 2.28
N HIS A 140 -20.15 -14.00 1.30
CA HIS A 140 -19.19 -15.06 1.50
C HIS A 140 -17.87 -14.62 0.87
N LEU A 141 -16.87 -14.31 1.72
CA LEU A 141 -15.56 -13.89 1.25
C LEU A 141 -14.92 -14.95 0.35
N HIS A 142 -14.35 -14.52 -0.78
CA HIS A 142 -13.58 -15.40 -1.62
C HIS A 142 -12.27 -15.75 -0.89
N ASN A 143 -11.68 -16.90 -1.21
CA ASN A 143 -10.41 -17.33 -0.62
C ASN A 143 -9.24 -16.34 -0.88
N ASP A 144 -9.41 -15.42 -1.84
CA ASP A 144 -8.46 -14.36 -2.16
C ASP A 144 -8.53 -13.23 -1.13
N ASP A 145 -9.76 -12.79 -0.78
CA ASP A 145 -10.01 -11.82 0.29
C ASP A 145 -9.51 -12.36 1.65
N ILE A 146 -9.79 -13.63 1.93
CA ILE A 146 -9.42 -14.30 3.19
C ILE A 146 -7.89 -14.36 3.33
N GLN A 147 -7.18 -14.80 2.29
CA GLN A 147 -5.72 -14.88 2.33
C GLN A 147 -5.07 -13.50 2.50
N ALA A 148 -5.58 -12.47 1.80
CA ALA A 148 -5.07 -11.11 1.94
C ALA A 148 -5.28 -10.57 3.37
N LEU A 149 -6.47 -10.78 3.94
CA LEU A 149 -6.77 -10.39 5.31
C LEU A 149 -5.88 -11.12 6.33
N GLN A 150 -5.75 -12.43 6.21
CA GLN A 150 -4.97 -13.26 7.14
C GLN A 150 -3.47 -13.04 7.00
N TYR A 151 -2.98 -12.66 5.82
CA TYR A 151 -1.60 -12.22 5.66
C TYR A 151 -1.31 -10.98 6.50
N LEU A 152 -2.26 -10.04 6.57
CA LEU A 152 -2.12 -8.81 7.34
C LEU A 152 -2.32 -9.03 8.84
N TYR A 153 -3.30 -9.83 9.25
CA TYR A 153 -3.77 -9.87 10.64
C TYR A 153 -3.65 -11.24 11.33
N GLY A 154 -3.22 -12.28 10.60
CA GLY A 154 -3.20 -13.66 11.06
C GLY A 154 -4.58 -14.31 11.11
N THR A 155 -4.62 -15.54 11.64
CA THR A 155 -5.87 -16.28 11.90
C THR A 155 -6.24 -16.24 13.39
N GLU A 156 -7.48 -16.59 13.71
CA GLU A 156 -7.94 -16.71 15.10
C GLU A 156 -7.11 -17.73 15.88
N GLU A 157 -6.82 -18.88 15.28
CA GLU A 157 -6.03 -19.93 15.92
C GLU A 157 -4.63 -19.40 16.27
N ALA A 158 -3.97 -18.68 15.34
CA ALA A 158 -2.66 -18.07 15.60
C ALA A 158 -2.72 -16.94 16.66
N ALA A 159 -3.88 -16.32 16.86
CA ALA A 159 -4.07 -15.32 17.91
C ALA A 159 -4.27 -15.95 19.29
N GLU A 160 -4.94 -17.10 19.38
CA GLU A 160 -5.15 -17.84 20.63
C GLU A 160 -3.85 -18.45 21.17
N PHE A 161 -2.91 -18.83 20.31
CA PHE A 161 -1.59 -19.36 20.72
C PHE A 161 -0.59 -18.31 21.25
N ASN A 162 -0.91 -17.00 21.20
CA ASN A 162 0.00 -15.91 21.57
C ASN A 162 -0.15 -15.38 23.01
N ILE A 163 -0.69 -16.18 23.94
CA ILE A 163 -0.65 -15.90 25.40
C ILE A 163 0.38 -16.83 26.06
N SER A 164 1.65 -16.49 25.92
CA SER A 164 2.69 -16.82 26.91
C SER A 164 3.87 -15.89 26.69
N SER A 165 4.03 -14.95 27.60
CA SER A 165 5.22 -14.12 27.73
C SER A 165 6.38 -15.00 28.22
N ASP A 166 7.14 -15.58 27.32
CA ASP A 166 8.53 -15.95 27.54
C ASP A 166 9.26 -15.86 26.20
N VAL A 167 10.29 -15.04 26.16
CA VAL A 167 11.15 -14.83 24.99
C VAL A 167 11.91 -16.13 24.70
N PRO A 168 11.79 -16.76 23.52
CA PRO A 168 12.71 -17.79 23.10
C PRO A 168 13.81 -17.19 22.22
N ASP A 169 15.03 -17.57 22.58
CA ASP A 169 16.28 -17.43 21.85
C ASP A 169 16.14 -17.93 20.39
N TYR A 170 16.42 -17.06 19.41
CA TYR A 170 16.41 -17.42 17.99
C TYR A 170 17.72 -18.13 17.61
N SER A 171 17.88 -19.36 18.08
CA SER A 171 18.71 -20.35 17.38
C SER A 171 17.80 -21.19 16.48
N TRP A 172 17.83 -20.92 15.17
CA TRP A 172 17.10 -21.70 14.19
C TRP A 172 17.64 -23.15 14.13
N PRO A 173 16.79 -24.18 14.20
CA PRO A 173 17.21 -25.55 13.94
C PRO A 173 17.38 -25.76 12.42
N ASN A 174 18.56 -26.25 12.04
CA ASN A 174 18.80 -26.81 10.71
C ASN A 174 17.91 -28.06 10.55
N VAL A 175 16.83 -27.95 9.79
CA VAL A 175 16.05 -29.11 9.34
C VAL A 175 16.44 -29.38 7.90
N GLU A 176 17.31 -30.37 7.71
CA GLU A 176 17.48 -31.02 6.41
C GLU A 176 16.18 -31.76 6.07
N VAL A 177 15.40 -31.20 5.14
CA VAL A 177 14.23 -31.89 4.59
C VAL A 177 14.72 -32.84 3.49
N SER A 178 14.86 -34.12 3.83
CA SER A 178 15.07 -35.18 2.84
C SER A 178 13.79 -35.43 2.06
N VAL A 179 13.66 -34.84 0.87
CA VAL A 179 12.56 -35.15 -0.06
C VAL A 179 12.97 -36.36 -0.91
N ASN A 180 12.42 -37.54 -0.57
CA ASN A 180 12.44 -38.69 -1.47
C ASN A 180 11.44 -38.46 -2.61
N MET A 181 11.92 -37.95 -3.75
CA MET A 181 11.22 -38.15 -5.03
C MET A 181 12.09 -39.02 -5.94
N GLY A 182 11.52 -40.18 -6.29
CA GLY A 182 12.14 -41.17 -7.16
C GLY A 182 12.49 -40.62 -8.53
N GLY A 183 13.58 -41.16 -9.07
CA GLY A 183 14.29 -40.66 -10.24
C GLY A 183 13.49 -40.49 -11.53
N LYS A 184 13.88 -39.47 -12.28
CA LYS A 184 14.38 -39.65 -13.65
C LYS A 184 15.35 -38.53 -13.98
N ASN A 185 16.60 -38.92 -14.20
CA ASN A 185 17.67 -38.07 -14.68
C ASN A 185 17.29 -37.49 -16.04
N ASN A 186 17.38 -36.16 -16.18
CA ASN A 186 17.87 -35.59 -17.42
C ASN A 186 18.70 -34.35 -17.12
N SER A 187 19.94 -34.43 -17.55
CA SER A 187 21.01 -33.44 -17.44
C SER A 187 20.68 -32.16 -18.18
N ASP A 188 20.65 -31.03 -17.47
CA ASP A 188 21.07 -29.73 -18.03
C ASP A 188 21.45 -28.76 -16.90
N SER A 189 22.69 -28.90 -16.44
CA SER A 189 23.32 -28.01 -15.48
C SER A 189 23.75 -26.72 -16.18
N ASN A 190 22.87 -25.70 -16.24
CA ASN A 190 23.18 -24.26 -16.26
C ASN A 190 21.91 -23.40 -16.54
N GLN A 191 20.88 -23.50 -15.70
CA GLN A 191 19.77 -22.55 -15.76
C GLN A 191 19.56 -21.86 -14.40
N PHE A 192 20.14 -20.66 -14.32
CA PHE A 192 19.66 -19.50 -13.59
C PHE A 192 18.95 -19.78 -12.25
N GLU A 193 19.66 -19.56 -11.14
CA GLU A 193 19.03 -19.13 -9.90
C GLU A 193 18.23 -17.85 -10.19
N LYS A 194 16.95 -18.03 -10.49
CA LYS A 194 16.00 -16.93 -10.62
C LYS A 194 15.84 -16.33 -9.23
N VAL A 195 16.54 -15.23 -8.94
CA VAL A 195 16.41 -14.51 -7.66
C VAL A 195 14.94 -14.19 -7.48
N ASN A 196 14.35 -14.81 -6.47
CA ASN A 196 12.96 -14.64 -6.14
C ASN A 196 12.86 -13.58 -5.05
N ILE A 197 12.30 -12.42 -5.39
CA ILE A 197 12.00 -11.31 -4.47
C ILE A 197 11.21 -11.76 -3.23
N CYS A 198 10.47 -12.87 -3.30
CA CYS A 198 9.73 -13.43 -2.17
C CYS A 198 10.59 -14.22 -1.18
N ASN A 199 11.79 -14.66 -1.57
CA ASN A 199 12.69 -15.42 -0.70
C ASN A 199 13.58 -14.49 0.14
N ASN A 200 13.81 -13.26 -0.33
CA ASN A 200 14.47 -12.21 0.43
C ASN A 200 13.72 -10.88 0.20
N PRO A 201 12.78 -10.51 1.09
CA PRO A 201 11.88 -9.39 0.87
C PRO A 201 12.52 -8.02 1.13
N VAL A 202 13.80 -7.97 1.54
CA VAL A 202 14.50 -6.71 1.79
C VAL A 202 14.95 -6.11 0.46
N LEU A 203 14.33 -5.00 0.09
CA LEU A 203 14.68 -4.23 -1.09
C LEU A 203 15.68 -3.13 -0.76
N ASP A 204 16.53 -2.86 -1.74
CA ASP A 204 17.47 -1.74 -1.72
C ASP A 204 16.71 -0.44 -1.95
N THR A 205 15.85 -0.41 -2.98
CA THR A 205 14.98 0.73 -3.25
C THR A 205 13.78 0.36 -4.12
N ILE A 206 12.72 1.16 -4.04
CA ILE A 206 11.53 1.09 -4.90
C ILE A 206 11.19 2.49 -5.42
N THR A 207 10.86 2.61 -6.69
CA THR A 207 10.50 3.91 -7.26
C THR A 207 9.52 3.81 -8.42
N VAL A 208 8.76 4.87 -8.64
CA VAL A 208 7.93 5.05 -9.83
C VAL A 208 8.70 5.95 -10.79
N ILE A 209 8.91 5.49 -12.01
CA ILE A 209 9.61 6.28 -13.04
C ILE A 209 8.61 7.03 -13.93
N GLY A 210 9.09 7.90 -14.83
CA GLY A 210 8.27 8.81 -15.64
C GLY A 210 7.17 8.18 -16.50
N ASN A 211 7.23 6.88 -16.79
CA ASN A 211 6.17 6.16 -17.51
C ASN A 211 5.08 5.58 -16.59
N GLY A 212 5.09 5.93 -15.29
CA GLY A 212 4.15 5.45 -14.29
C GLY A 212 4.39 4.02 -13.81
N SER A 213 5.43 3.33 -14.31
CA SER A 213 5.76 1.97 -13.88
C SER A 213 6.57 1.99 -12.59
N THR A 214 6.23 1.07 -11.68
CA THR A 214 6.95 0.86 -10.42
C THR A 214 8.09 -0.14 -10.63
N TYR A 215 9.27 0.18 -10.14
CA TYR A 215 10.45 -0.68 -10.18
C TYR A 215 10.99 -0.92 -8.78
N ALA A 216 11.36 -2.17 -8.48
CA ALA A 216 12.04 -2.58 -7.27
C ALA A 216 13.46 -3.05 -7.61
N PHE A 217 14.43 -2.73 -6.75
CA PHE A 217 15.84 -3.05 -6.92
C PHE A 217 16.36 -3.82 -5.71
N GLN A 218 17.24 -4.80 -5.96
CA GLN A 218 17.90 -5.60 -4.93
C GLN A 218 19.21 -6.18 -5.47
N GLY A 219 20.32 -5.81 -4.85
CA GLY A 219 21.66 -6.04 -5.32
C GLY A 219 21.84 -5.60 -6.77
N LYS A 220 22.22 -6.55 -7.63
CA LYS A 220 22.39 -6.34 -9.08
C LYS A 220 21.12 -6.54 -9.90
N TRP A 221 20.00 -6.85 -9.27
CA TRP A 221 18.75 -7.23 -9.93
C TRP A 221 17.69 -6.16 -9.75
N TYR A 222 16.80 -6.07 -10.73
CA TYR A 222 15.63 -5.23 -10.63
C TYR A 222 14.42 -5.90 -11.28
N TRP A 223 13.23 -5.46 -10.87
CA TRP A 223 11.93 -5.95 -11.32
C TRP A 223 11.05 -4.76 -11.70
N ARG A 224 10.39 -4.82 -12.85
CA ARG A 224 9.20 -3.99 -13.08
C ARG A 224 8.03 -4.64 -12.40
N LEU A 225 7.54 -4.01 -11.34
CA LEU A 225 6.38 -4.50 -10.61
C LEU A 225 5.13 -4.27 -11.44
N ASN A 226 4.24 -5.25 -11.38
CA ASN A 226 2.88 -5.10 -11.88
C ASN A 226 1.91 -5.27 -10.72
N GLN A 227 0.62 -5.21 -11.01
CA GLN A 227 -0.41 -5.28 -9.99
C GLN A 227 -0.41 -6.57 -9.13
N LEU A 228 0.24 -7.67 -9.56
CA LEU A 228 0.30 -8.94 -8.80
C LEU A 228 1.69 -9.34 -8.33
N SER A 229 2.72 -9.03 -9.12
CA SER A 229 4.10 -9.41 -8.84
C SER A 229 5.05 -8.52 -9.64
N TYR A 230 5.69 -9.11 -10.65
CA TYR A 230 6.58 -8.46 -11.58
C TYR A 230 6.38 -9.06 -12.97
N ASP A 231 6.76 -8.31 -14.00
CA ASP A 231 6.54 -8.74 -15.37
C ASP A 231 7.39 -9.95 -15.73
N LYS A 232 6.87 -10.79 -16.63
CA LYS A 232 7.46 -12.10 -16.99
C LYS A 232 8.93 -12.04 -17.40
N GLU A 233 9.36 -10.91 -17.94
CA GLU A 233 10.73 -10.65 -18.42
C GLU A 233 11.72 -10.34 -17.28
N TYR A 234 11.27 -10.26 -16.03
CA TYR A 234 12.06 -9.95 -14.85
C TYR A 234 12.30 -11.19 -13.94
N PRO A 235 13.30 -11.19 -13.04
CA PRO A 235 14.30 -10.13 -12.83
C PRO A 235 15.20 -9.89 -14.04
N ARG A 236 15.66 -8.65 -14.19
CA ARG A 236 16.73 -8.27 -15.13
C ARG A 236 17.90 -7.69 -14.35
N LYS A 237 19.09 -7.69 -14.93
CA LYS A 237 20.27 -7.09 -14.28
C LYS A 237 20.29 -5.60 -14.52
N ILE A 238 20.67 -4.84 -13.49
CA ILE A 238 20.82 -3.39 -13.59
C ILE A 238 21.81 -3.05 -14.71
N SER A 239 22.96 -3.74 -14.75
CA SER A 239 24.01 -3.57 -15.75
C SER A 239 23.57 -3.75 -17.21
N ASP A 240 22.51 -4.52 -17.46
CA ASP A 240 22.07 -4.85 -18.82
C ASP A 240 21.19 -3.75 -19.42
N ASP A 241 20.51 -2.98 -18.57
CA ASP A 241 19.45 -2.05 -18.98
C ASP A 241 19.69 -0.59 -18.56
N TRP A 242 20.42 -0.37 -17.46
CA TRP A 242 20.68 0.94 -16.90
C TRP A 242 22.13 1.33 -17.13
N ASP A 243 22.40 2.09 -18.19
CA ASP A 243 23.74 2.47 -18.62
C ASP A 243 24.58 3.09 -17.48
N GLY A 244 25.51 2.30 -16.93
CA GLY A 244 26.44 2.73 -15.89
C GLY A 244 25.83 3.03 -14.53
N LEU A 245 24.60 2.55 -14.23
CA LEU A 245 24.02 2.58 -12.89
C LEU A 245 24.72 1.56 -11.99
N ALA A 246 24.93 1.90 -10.72
CA ALA A 246 25.51 1.00 -9.72
C ALA A 246 24.49 -0.06 -9.26
N ASP A 247 25.03 -1.17 -8.74
CA ASP A 247 24.26 -2.16 -7.97
C ASP A 247 24.08 -1.68 -6.52
N ASP A 248 23.31 -2.41 -5.71
CA ASP A 248 23.16 -2.20 -4.26
C ASP A 248 22.69 -0.78 -3.89
N LEU A 249 21.68 -0.28 -4.60
CA LEU A 249 21.25 1.12 -4.54
C LEU A 249 20.76 1.55 -3.15
N ASP A 250 20.96 2.82 -2.81
CA ASP A 250 20.57 3.36 -1.52
C ASP A 250 19.15 3.95 -1.55
N ALA A 251 18.81 4.64 -2.65
CA ALA A 251 17.52 5.28 -2.83
C ALA A 251 17.24 5.57 -4.31
N ALA A 252 15.96 5.78 -4.66
CA ALA A 252 15.58 6.22 -6.00
C ALA A 252 14.28 7.03 -5.99
N VAL A 253 14.20 8.10 -6.79
CA VAL A 253 12.99 8.94 -6.90
C VAL A 253 12.80 9.47 -8.31
N GLY A 254 11.60 9.32 -8.86
CA GLY A 254 11.18 9.98 -10.10
C GLY A 254 10.73 11.42 -9.85
N ASP A 255 10.88 12.34 -10.81
CA ASP A 255 10.28 13.68 -10.77
C ASP A 255 9.04 13.78 -11.68
N ASN A 256 8.30 14.89 -11.55
CA ASN A 256 7.10 15.13 -12.35
C ASN A 256 7.37 15.40 -13.85
N LYS A 257 8.63 15.50 -14.26
CA LYS A 257 9.06 15.62 -15.67
C LYS A 257 9.49 14.27 -16.23
N GLY A 258 9.37 13.21 -15.44
CA GLY A 258 9.71 11.84 -15.80
C GLY A 258 11.20 11.51 -15.69
N ASN A 259 12.02 12.38 -15.12
CA ASN A 259 13.41 12.04 -14.83
C ASN A 259 13.48 11.15 -13.59
N THR A 260 14.48 10.28 -13.51
CA THR A 260 14.71 9.40 -12.38
C THR A 260 16.08 9.64 -11.78
N TYR A 261 16.12 9.87 -10.47
CA TYR A 261 17.32 10.03 -9.68
C TYR A 261 17.59 8.73 -8.92
N PHE A 262 18.78 8.16 -9.08
CA PHE A 262 19.24 7.01 -8.31
C PHE A 262 20.42 7.42 -7.44
N PHE A 263 20.50 6.86 -6.24
CA PHE A 263 21.51 7.23 -5.24
C PHE A 263 22.28 5.99 -4.79
N LYS A 264 23.58 6.15 -4.63
CA LYS A 264 24.48 5.16 -4.02
C LYS A 264 25.65 5.88 -3.37
N ASP A 265 25.89 5.61 -2.09
CA ASP A 265 26.93 6.21 -1.28
C ASP A 265 26.87 7.75 -1.35
N ASP A 266 27.93 8.41 -1.83
CA ASP A 266 28.00 9.86 -2.03
C ASP A 266 27.62 10.30 -3.45
N LEU A 267 27.15 9.39 -4.30
CA LEU A 267 26.87 9.61 -5.71
C LEU A 267 25.38 9.54 -6.04
N TYR A 268 24.99 10.26 -7.08
CA TYR A 268 23.68 10.13 -7.71
C TYR A 268 23.75 10.15 -9.24
N TRP A 269 22.88 9.37 -9.87
CA TRP A 269 22.68 9.29 -11.30
C TRP A 269 21.36 9.96 -11.66
N LEU A 270 21.31 10.57 -12.85
CA LEU A 270 20.11 11.16 -13.41
C LEU A 270 19.80 10.51 -14.76
N TYR A 271 18.60 9.96 -14.89
CA TYR A 271 18.06 9.41 -16.13
C TYR A 271 16.90 10.27 -16.60
N ASN A 272 16.76 10.47 -17.91
CA ASN A 272 15.61 11.14 -18.49
C ASN A 272 14.40 10.20 -18.60
N ALA A 273 13.27 10.75 -19.06
CA ALA A 273 12.04 9.99 -19.28
C ALA A 273 12.17 8.81 -20.28
N ASP A 274 13.15 8.85 -21.18
CA ASP A 274 13.46 7.77 -22.12
C ASP A 274 14.33 6.66 -21.51
N GLY A 275 14.67 6.76 -20.21
CA GLY A 275 15.56 5.82 -19.54
C GLY A 275 17.03 5.96 -19.94
N LYS A 276 17.44 7.10 -20.50
CA LYS A 276 18.84 7.40 -20.84
C LYS A 276 19.50 8.21 -19.74
N ARG A 277 20.69 7.79 -19.32
CA ARG A 277 21.52 8.54 -18.38
C ARG A 277 21.88 9.90 -18.99
N ILE A 278 21.68 10.97 -18.24
CA ILE A 278 22.08 12.31 -18.63
C ILE A 278 23.61 12.41 -18.63
N SER A 279 24.16 13.04 -19.66
CA SER A 279 25.61 13.26 -19.78
C SER A 279 26.16 14.04 -18.57
N GLY A 280 27.32 13.61 -18.05
CA GLY A 280 27.96 14.21 -16.88
C GLY A 280 27.46 13.67 -15.53
N TYR A 281 26.70 12.57 -15.52
CA TYR A 281 26.34 11.78 -14.33
C TYR A 281 27.05 10.41 -14.34
N PRO A 282 27.37 9.82 -13.16
CA PRO A 282 26.98 10.28 -11.82
C PRO A 282 27.72 11.53 -11.33
N LYS A 283 27.12 12.21 -10.35
CA LYS A 283 27.71 13.34 -9.62
C LYS A 283 27.68 13.07 -8.13
N ARG A 284 28.53 13.78 -7.38
CA ARG A 284 28.44 13.78 -5.92
C ARG A 284 27.17 14.50 -5.46
N ILE A 285 26.48 13.92 -4.48
CA ILE A 285 25.29 14.53 -3.84
C ILE A 285 25.66 15.91 -3.30
N SER A 286 26.78 16.01 -2.57
CA SER A 286 27.32 17.27 -2.05
C SER A 286 27.57 18.39 -3.07
N VAL A 287 27.69 18.06 -4.37
CA VAL A 287 27.91 19.06 -5.44
C VAL A 287 26.59 19.45 -6.11
N GLY A 288 25.72 18.48 -6.37
CA GLY A 288 24.49 18.71 -7.13
C GLY A 288 23.23 18.96 -6.30
N LEU A 289 23.23 18.47 -5.06
CA LEU A 289 22.09 18.39 -4.15
C LEU A 289 22.55 18.73 -2.72
N VAL A 290 23.09 19.94 -2.56
CA VAL A 290 23.88 20.40 -1.39
C VAL A 290 23.16 20.21 -0.03
N ASP A 291 21.83 20.22 -0.02
CA ASP A 291 21.03 20.07 1.19
C ASP A 291 20.74 18.60 1.57
N LEU A 292 21.20 17.62 0.77
CA LEU A 292 21.01 16.20 1.03
C LEU A 292 22.26 15.54 1.63
N PRO A 293 22.09 14.63 2.62
CA PRO A 293 23.19 13.82 3.11
C PRO A 293 23.52 12.67 2.15
N ASP A 294 24.75 12.16 2.25
CA ASP A 294 25.18 10.93 1.57
C ASP A 294 24.55 9.67 2.21
N ASN A 295 24.65 8.55 1.51
CA ASN A 295 24.21 7.21 1.92
C ASN A 295 22.73 7.18 2.31
N LEU A 296 21.83 7.72 1.49
CA LEU A 296 20.42 7.80 1.83
C LEU A 296 19.82 6.42 2.18
N ASP A 297 18.78 6.38 3.00
CA ASP A 297 18.10 5.12 3.32
C ASP A 297 16.87 4.88 2.43
N ALA A 298 16.26 5.96 1.92
CA ALA A 298 15.16 5.92 0.97
C ALA A 298 14.91 7.30 0.33
N ALA A 299 14.17 7.31 -0.78
CA ALA A 299 13.60 8.52 -1.36
C ALA A 299 12.21 8.22 -1.96
N MET A 300 11.30 9.19 -1.96
CA MET A 300 9.99 9.06 -2.60
C MET A 300 9.43 10.43 -3.01
N ILE A 301 8.52 10.44 -3.98
CA ILE A 301 7.64 11.59 -4.21
C ILE A 301 6.45 11.51 -3.26
N TRP A 302 6.15 12.62 -2.60
CA TRP A 302 4.93 12.75 -1.82
C TRP A 302 3.77 13.17 -2.72
N SER A 303 2.66 12.43 -2.67
CA SER A 303 1.54 12.62 -3.61
C SER A 303 0.78 13.94 -3.43
N TYR A 304 0.86 14.56 -2.25
CA TYR A 304 0.11 15.77 -1.95
C TYR A 304 0.71 17.00 -2.63
N ASP A 305 2.03 17.16 -2.58
CA ASP A 305 2.74 18.33 -3.11
C ASP A 305 3.65 18.02 -4.31
N GLN A 306 3.69 16.73 -4.70
CA GLN A 306 4.51 16.22 -5.79
C GLN A 306 6.00 16.52 -5.63
N GLN A 307 6.48 16.69 -4.38
CA GLN A 307 7.88 16.97 -4.07
C GLN A 307 8.65 15.70 -3.67
N PRO A 308 9.98 15.67 -3.90
CA PRO A 308 10.82 14.57 -3.44
C PRO A 308 11.24 14.71 -1.97
N TYR A 309 11.07 13.62 -1.23
CA TYR A 309 11.41 13.46 0.18
C TYR A 309 12.51 12.41 0.31
N PHE A 310 13.50 12.72 1.15
CA PHE A 310 14.70 11.89 1.34
C PHE A 310 14.85 11.51 2.82
N PHE A 311 15.23 10.26 3.06
CA PHE A 311 15.28 9.68 4.40
C PHE A 311 16.72 9.27 4.73
N LYS A 312 17.20 9.66 5.92
CA LYS A 312 18.47 9.20 6.48
C LYS A 312 18.38 9.10 8.01
N GLY A 313 18.49 7.89 8.54
CA GLY A 313 18.21 7.57 9.93
C GLY A 313 16.84 8.08 10.35
N SER A 314 16.77 8.79 11.47
CA SER A 314 15.56 9.46 11.96
C SER A 314 15.31 10.85 11.34
N LYS A 315 16.07 11.26 10.31
CA LYS A 315 15.96 12.59 9.68
C LYS A 315 15.27 12.50 8.33
N ILE A 316 14.42 13.49 8.06
CA ILE A 316 13.78 13.72 6.76
C ILE A 316 14.33 15.02 6.19
N SER A 317 14.77 14.98 4.93
CA SER A 317 15.24 16.15 4.18
C SER A 317 14.34 16.40 2.97
N PHE A 318 14.11 17.67 2.65
CA PHE A 318 13.29 18.10 1.53
C PHE A 318 14.20 18.75 0.49
N LEU A 319 14.08 18.37 -0.78
CA LEU A 319 14.79 19.05 -1.85
C LEU A 319 13.83 20.05 -2.50
N ILE A 320 14.01 21.34 -2.18
CA ILE A 320 13.29 22.40 -2.87
C ILE A 320 13.98 22.60 -4.23
N LEU A 321 13.52 21.89 -5.25
CA LEU A 321 13.89 22.14 -6.65
C LEU A 321 13.16 23.40 -7.15
N CYS A 322 13.44 24.53 -6.52
CA CYS A 322 13.15 25.83 -7.08
C CYS A 322 14.28 26.78 -6.72
N CYS A 323 14.77 27.47 -7.74
CA CYS A 323 15.52 28.70 -7.57
C CYS A 323 14.85 29.53 -6.49
N ILE A 324 15.60 29.79 -5.41
CA ILE A 324 15.53 31.01 -4.61
C ILE A 324 14.12 31.36 -4.06
N LEU A 325 14.03 31.26 -2.73
CA LEU A 325 13.24 32.08 -1.80
C LEU A 325 11.89 31.56 -1.25
N PHE A 326 11.85 31.59 0.09
CA PHE A 326 10.72 31.56 1.03
C PHE A 326 9.93 30.24 1.19
N PHE A 327 10.30 29.45 2.20
CA PHE A 327 9.52 29.27 3.45
C PHE A 327 10.29 28.32 4.40
N ARG A 328 11.27 28.85 5.13
CA ARG A 328 11.82 28.19 6.34
C ARG A 328 10.91 28.56 7.52
N LYS A 329 9.94 27.72 7.86
CA LYS A 329 9.40 27.48 9.22
C LYS A 329 8.16 26.61 9.14
N ILE A 330 7.99 25.74 10.13
CA ILE A 330 6.88 24.80 10.37
C ILE A 330 7.11 23.43 9.71
N LEU A 331 7.95 22.60 10.31
CA LEU A 331 7.86 21.12 10.23
C LEU A 331 8.83 20.37 11.16
N LEU A 332 9.34 21.02 12.21
CA LEU A 332 10.29 20.40 13.15
C LEU A 332 9.64 19.84 14.43
N GLU A 333 8.31 19.80 14.55
CA GLU A 333 7.64 19.34 15.80
C GLU A 333 6.77 18.07 15.70
N ILE A 334 6.65 17.41 14.54
CA ILE A 334 5.69 16.28 14.42
C ILE A 334 6.33 14.88 14.55
N PHE A 335 7.65 14.72 14.35
CA PHE A 335 8.24 13.38 14.30
C PHE A 335 9.39 13.20 15.31
N SER A 336 9.04 13.25 16.58
CA SER A 336 9.74 12.47 17.61
C SER A 336 8.76 11.40 18.07
N LEU A 337 8.94 10.16 17.58
CA LEU A 337 8.61 8.88 18.21
C LEU A 337 8.48 7.80 17.12
N GLY A 338 9.40 6.84 17.13
CA GLY A 338 9.21 5.53 16.52
C GLY A 338 10.06 5.25 15.28
N ASN A 339 10.93 4.25 15.39
CA ASN A 339 11.68 3.62 14.31
C ASN A 339 10.76 3.27 13.14
N ALA A 340 11.11 3.66 11.92
CA ALA A 340 10.33 3.28 10.76
C ALA A 340 11.21 3.02 9.53
N GLN A 341 11.11 1.78 9.05
CA GLN A 341 11.41 1.36 7.69
C GLN A 341 10.24 1.82 6.80
N TYR A 342 10.51 2.45 5.65
CA TYR A 342 9.46 2.91 4.73
C TYR A 342 9.73 2.48 3.28
N LEU A 343 8.73 1.83 2.67
CA LEU A 343 8.59 1.63 1.21
C LEU A 343 7.21 2.19 0.80
N ALA A 344 7.12 2.78 -0.40
CA ALA A 344 6.02 3.61 -0.90
C ALA A 344 4.64 2.91 -0.97
N SER A 345 3.55 3.65 -0.71
CA SER A 345 2.15 3.17 -0.74
C SER A 345 1.27 4.04 -1.67
N PHE A 346 0.34 3.41 -2.40
CA PHE A 346 -0.84 4.07 -3.00
C PHE A 346 -1.81 4.46 -1.87
N ASN A 347 -2.53 5.58 -2.00
CA ASN A 347 -3.16 6.23 -0.84
C ASN A 347 -4.66 5.96 -0.66
N TYR A 348 -5.38 5.55 -1.71
CA TYR A 348 -6.83 5.30 -1.70
C TYR A 348 -7.27 4.51 -2.95
N CYS A 349 -8.53 4.05 -2.97
CA CYS A 349 -9.15 3.32 -4.09
C CYS A 349 -10.60 3.80 -4.29
N HIS A 350 -11.04 3.95 -5.54
CA HIS A 350 -12.42 4.25 -5.92
C HIS A 350 -13.17 2.97 -6.29
N PHE A 351 -14.41 2.84 -5.82
CA PHE A 351 -15.31 1.75 -6.17
C PHE A 351 -16.44 2.23 -7.08
N ALA A 352 -16.66 1.54 -8.20
CA ALA A 352 -17.59 1.92 -9.26
C ALA A 352 -18.47 0.76 -9.74
#